data_AF-A0A1T5BV65-F1
#
_entry.id   AF-A0A1T5BV65-F1
#
_cell.length_a   1.000
_cell.length_b   1.000
_cell.length_c   1.000
_cell.angle_alpha   90.00
_cell.angle_beta   90.00
_cell.angle_gamma   90.00
#
_symmetry.space_group_name_H-M   'P 1'
#
loop_
_entity.id
_entity.type
_entity.pdbx_description
1 polymer ?
#
loop_
_entity_poly.entity_id
_entity_poly.type
_entity_poly.pdbx_seq_one_letter_code
_entity_poly.pdbx_strand_id
1 'polypeptide(L)'
;MLSLKKIPLLLFVVVIFMARFGANATEGKTPVVKKMVKVYIDYGEGIRVDSSIVYWHDGLTAMEALQHCVSVTTRPVDEYVFVSAIDTFHNQRGGKVWYYTVNGEPAKKLAIHNRINAGDEVRWRYCDDVCSTK
;
A
#
# COMPACT_ATOMS: atom_id res chain seq x y z
N MET A 1 -52.47 65.40 7.01
CA MET A 1 -52.76 64.16 6.26
C MET A 1 -51.70 64.01 5.18
N LEU A 2 -50.67 63.16 5.39
CA LEU A 2 -49.63 62.90 4.40
C LEU A 2 -50.04 61.70 3.53
N SER A 3 -50.07 61.90 2.22
CA SER A 3 -50.46 60.92 1.21
C SER A 3 -49.38 59.85 0.98
N LEU A 4 -49.72 58.61 1.32
CA LEU A 4 -48.93 57.41 1.05
C LEU A 4 -49.06 57.03 -0.45
N LYS A 5 -48.16 57.54 -1.31
CA LYS A 5 -48.09 57.11 -2.71
C LYS A 5 -46.65 56.77 -3.11
N LYS A 6 -46.44 55.47 -3.34
CA LYS A 6 -45.46 54.86 -4.24
C LYS A 6 -43.99 55.11 -3.89
N ILE A 7 -43.50 54.45 -2.84
CA ILE A 7 -42.06 54.15 -2.72
C ILE A 7 -41.82 52.88 -3.55
N PRO A 8 -40.94 52.93 -4.56
CA PRO A 8 -40.91 51.94 -5.64
C PRO A 8 -40.32 50.63 -5.15
N LEU A 9 -40.88 49.55 -5.69
CA LEU A 9 -40.48 48.13 -5.68
C LEU A 9 -38.98 47.84 -5.93
N LEU A 10 -38.14 48.86 -6.13
CA LEU A 10 -36.76 48.76 -6.58
C LEU A 10 -35.77 48.39 -5.46
N LEU A 11 -36.07 48.70 -4.20
CA LEU A 11 -35.17 48.41 -3.07
C LEU A 11 -35.17 46.93 -2.65
N PHE A 12 -36.19 46.16 -3.02
CA PHE A 12 -36.31 44.75 -2.62
C PHE A 12 -35.55 43.79 -3.56
N VAL A 13 -35.30 44.20 -4.81
CA VAL A 13 -34.63 43.35 -5.82
C VAL A 13 -33.11 43.34 -5.64
N VAL A 14 -32.50 44.42 -5.13
CA VAL A 14 -31.03 44.52 -4.95
C VAL A 14 -30.53 43.63 -3.81
N VAL A 15 -31.29 43.46 -2.73
CA VAL A 15 -30.91 42.61 -1.59
C VAL A 15 -30.88 41.13 -1.96
N ILE A 16 -31.74 40.69 -2.90
CA ILE A 16 -31.79 39.29 -3.35
C ILE A 16 -30.59 38.95 -4.25
N PHE A 17 -30.02 39.92 -4.97
CA PHE A 17 -28.89 39.67 -5.86
C PHE A 17 -27.54 39.59 -5.12
N MET A 18 -27.36 40.32 -4.01
CA MET A 18 -26.13 40.24 -3.20
C MET A 18 -26.02 38.94 -2.37
N ALA A 19 -27.14 38.28 -2.07
CA ALA A 19 -27.14 37.03 -1.30
C ALA A 19 -26.74 35.79 -2.13
N ARG A 20 -26.55 35.90 -3.45
CA ARG A 20 -26.26 34.76 -4.34
C ARG A 20 -24.77 34.52 -4.61
N PHE A 21 -23.87 35.38 -4.12
CA PHE A 21 -22.43 35.31 -4.41
C PHE A 21 -21.56 34.74 -3.27
N GLY A 22 -22.17 34.07 -2.30
CA GLY A 22 -21.49 33.59 -1.09
C GLY A 22 -21.63 32.10 -0.84
N ALA A 23 -21.28 31.25 -1.82
CA ALA A 23 -21.09 29.82 -1.57
C ALA A 23 -20.19 29.20 -2.65
N ASN A 24 -18.92 29.61 -2.69
CA ASN A 24 -17.90 28.72 -3.22
C ASN A 24 -17.79 27.58 -2.20
N ALA A 25 -18.59 26.53 -2.41
CA ALA A 25 -18.35 25.24 -1.80
C ALA A 25 -16.93 24.83 -2.24
N THR A 26 -15.97 25.00 -1.34
CA THR A 26 -14.71 24.29 -1.44
C THR A 26 -15.08 22.82 -1.38
N GLU A 27 -15.15 22.20 -2.55
CA GLU A 27 -15.28 20.77 -2.70
C GLU A 27 -14.11 20.17 -1.92
N GLY A 28 -14.40 19.75 -0.69
CA GLY A 28 -13.43 19.16 0.22
C GLY A 28 -12.96 17.88 -0.43
N LYS A 29 -11.90 17.97 -1.22
CA LYS A 29 -11.21 16.83 -1.80
C LYS A 29 -10.73 16.01 -0.61
N THR A 30 -11.55 15.05 -0.17
CA THR A 30 -11.19 14.12 0.89
C THR A 30 -9.88 13.52 0.43
N PRO A 31 -8.79 13.63 1.23
CA PRO A 31 -7.51 13.09 0.81
C PRO A 31 -7.75 11.62 0.51
N VAL A 32 -7.55 11.23 -0.75
CA VAL A 32 -7.58 9.81 -1.13
C VAL A 32 -6.43 9.19 -0.36
N VAL A 33 -6.76 8.55 0.76
CA VAL A 33 -5.80 7.79 1.55
C VAL A 33 -5.38 6.65 0.66
N LYS A 34 -4.27 6.86 -0.06
CA LYS A 34 -3.69 5.85 -0.94
C LYS A 34 -3.35 4.67 -0.05
N LYS A 35 -4.05 3.56 -0.26
CA LYS A 35 -3.81 2.30 0.43
C LYS A 35 -2.48 1.75 -0.07
N MET A 36 -1.57 1.48 0.85
CA MET A 36 -0.20 1.07 0.54
C MET A 36 0.24 -0.03 1.49
N VAL A 37 1.24 -0.80 1.08
CA VAL A 37 1.99 -1.73 1.95
C VAL A 37 3.47 -1.35 1.94
N LYS A 38 4.17 -1.65 3.02
CA LYS A 38 5.62 -1.47 3.11
C LYS A 38 6.30 -2.81 2.88
N VAL A 39 7.27 -2.84 1.98
CA VAL A 39 8.07 -4.04 1.71
C VAL A 39 9.51 -3.76 2.12
N TYR A 40 10.08 -4.65 2.93
CA TYR A 40 11.48 -4.61 3.36
C TYR A 40 12.21 -5.85 2.85
N ILE A 41 13.43 -5.68 2.37
CA ILE A 41 14.27 -6.77 1.86
C ILE A 41 15.61 -6.67 2.56
N ASP A 42 15.82 -7.56 3.53
CA ASP A 42 17.02 -7.69 4.34
C ASP A 42 17.91 -8.79 3.74
N TYR A 43 19.01 -8.39 3.11
CA TYR A 43 19.93 -9.31 2.42
C TYR A 43 20.84 -10.09 3.39
N GLY A 44 20.60 -9.96 4.69
CA GLY A 44 21.33 -10.68 5.73
C GLY A 44 22.66 -10.03 6.07
N GLU A 45 23.23 -10.45 7.20
CA GLU A 45 24.60 -10.14 7.65
C GLU A 45 25.00 -8.66 7.59
N GLY A 46 24.02 -7.76 7.72
CA GLY A 46 24.25 -6.32 7.66
C GLY A 46 24.65 -5.80 6.27
N ILE A 47 24.50 -6.59 5.19
CA ILE A 47 24.83 -6.19 3.83
C ILE A 47 24.04 -4.94 3.44
N ARG A 48 22.70 -5.04 3.47
CA ARG A 48 21.78 -3.92 3.29
C ARG A 48 20.34 -4.33 3.62
N VAL A 49 19.51 -3.33 3.87
CA VAL A 49 18.04 -3.46 3.91
C VAL A 49 17.44 -2.46 2.96
N ASP A 50 16.79 -2.95 1.91
CA ASP A 50 16.02 -2.11 1.00
C ASP A 50 14.59 -1.95 1.54
N SER A 51 13.95 -0.82 1.24
CA SER A 51 12.54 -0.59 1.56
C SER A 51 11.81 0.03 0.39
N SER A 52 10.55 -0.35 0.21
CA SER A 52 9.71 0.13 -0.88
C SER A 52 8.24 0.22 -0.45
N ILE A 53 7.53 1.13 -1.11
CA ILE A 53 6.10 1.33 -0.93
C ILE A 53 5.38 0.77 -2.16
N VAL A 54 4.47 -0.17 -1.93
CA VAL A 54 3.66 -0.77 -3.01
C VAL A 54 2.21 -0.33 -2.82
N TYR A 55 1.58 0.11 -3.91
CA TYR A 55 0.16 0.46 -3.89
C TYR A 55 -0.68 -0.80 -3.68
N TRP A 56 -1.57 -0.74 -2.70
CA TRP A 56 -2.45 -1.86 -2.38
C TRP A 56 -3.65 -1.88 -3.30
N HIS A 57 -4.04 -3.09 -3.72
CA HIS A 57 -5.32 -3.40 -4.33
C HIS A 57 -5.90 -4.67 -3.72
N ASP A 58 -7.18 -4.92 -3.95
CA ASP A 58 -7.81 -6.16 -3.52
C ASP A 58 -7.11 -7.36 -4.19
N GLY A 59 -6.84 -8.39 -3.38
CA GLY A 59 -6.12 -9.58 -3.83
C GLY A 59 -4.59 -9.49 -3.87
N LEU A 60 -3.97 -8.31 -3.60
CA LEU A 60 -2.51 -8.17 -3.56
C LEU A 60 -1.90 -9.23 -2.63
N THR A 61 -0.93 -9.98 -3.15
CA THR A 61 -0.23 -11.04 -2.39
C THR A 61 1.15 -10.59 -1.92
N ALA A 62 1.70 -11.28 -0.92
CA ALA A 62 3.07 -11.04 -0.47
C ALA A 62 4.12 -11.28 -1.58
N MET A 63 3.88 -12.23 -2.48
CA MET A 63 4.75 -12.47 -3.65
C MET A 63 4.67 -11.30 -4.65
N GLU A 64 3.46 -10.89 -5.02
CA GLU A 64 3.25 -9.79 -5.95
C GLU A 64 3.85 -8.48 -5.41
N ALA A 65 3.65 -8.21 -4.12
CA ALA A 65 4.27 -7.05 -3.46
C ALA A 65 5.80 -7.09 -3.52
N LEU A 66 6.44 -8.26 -3.39
CA LEU A 66 7.89 -8.39 -3.58
C LEU A 66 8.30 -8.13 -5.03
N GLN A 67 7.57 -8.69 -5.99
CA GLN A 67 7.85 -8.56 -7.43
C GLN A 67 7.72 -7.12 -7.95
N HIS A 68 6.96 -6.26 -7.27
CA HIS A 68 6.94 -4.83 -7.56
C HIS A 68 8.23 -4.10 -7.16
N CYS A 69 9.04 -4.68 -6.29
CA CYS A 69 10.23 -4.03 -5.72
C CYS A 69 11.52 -4.48 -6.41
N VAL A 70 11.63 -5.76 -6.75
CA VAL A 70 12.90 -6.42 -7.12
C VAL A 70 12.67 -7.56 -8.11
N SER A 71 13.76 -8.05 -8.72
CA SER A 71 13.69 -9.27 -9.52
C SER A 71 13.55 -10.49 -8.61
N VAL A 72 12.59 -11.37 -8.91
CA VAL A 72 12.34 -12.58 -8.13
C VAL A 72 12.41 -13.79 -9.04
N THR A 73 13.28 -14.74 -8.69
CA THR A 73 13.29 -16.07 -9.31
C THR A 73 12.55 -17.04 -8.41
N THR A 74 11.71 -17.88 -9.00
CA THR A 74 10.97 -18.91 -8.28
C THR A 74 11.38 -20.31 -8.72
N ARG A 75 11.17 -21.27 -7.83
CA ARG A 75 11.35 -22.69 -8.10
C ARG A 75 10.05 -23.44 -7.74
N PRO A 76 9.48 -24.22 -8.67
CA PRO A 76 8.39 -25.11 -8.34
C PRO A 76 8.91 -26.32 -7.54
N VAL A 77 8.13 -26.73 -6.54
CA VAL A 77 8.31 -27.94 -5.75
C VAL A 77 6.92 -28.55 -5.56
N ASP A 78 6.66 -29.64 -6.27
CA ASP A 78 5.32 -30.24 -6.40
C ASP A 78 4.28 -29.19 -6.86
N GLU A 79 3.23 -28.98 -6.06
CA GLU A 79 2.18 -27.99 -6.31
C GLU A 79 2.52 -26.57 -5.79
N TYR A 80 3.70 -26.39 -5.21
CA TYR A 80 4.11 -25.16 -4.54
C TYR A 80 5.16 -24.37 -5.33
N VAL A 81 5.11 -23.04 -5.22
CA VAL A 81 6.08 -22.13 -5.84
C VAL A 81 6.82 -21.38 -4.73
N PHE A 82 8.13 -21.63 -4.62
CA PHE A 82 9.00 -21.00 -3.63
C PHE A 82 9.88 -19.92 -4.27
N VAL A 83 10.18 -18.86 -3.52
CA VAL A 83 11.25 -17.93 -3.90
C VAL A 83 12.58 -18.65 -3.82
N SER A 84 13.31 -18.70 -4.93
CA SER A 84 14.64 -19.30 -5.01
C SER A 84 15.75 -18.27 -5.13
N ALA A 85 15.45 -17.04 -5.56
CA ALA A 85 16.38 -15.92 -5.51
C ALA A 85 15.64 -14.58 -5.50
N ILE A 86 16.27 -13.58 -4.87
CA ILE A 86 15.92 -12.16 -4.99
C ILE A 86 17.16 -11.44 -5.50
N ASP A 87 17.02 -10.69 -6.60
CA ASP A 87 18.13 -10.16 -7.38
C ASP A 87 19.18 -11.26 -7.68
N THR A 88 20.41 -11.09 -7.18
CA THR A 88 21.54 -12.00 -7.35
C THR A 88 21.74 -12.97 -6.16
N PHE A 89 20.87 -12.90 -5.14
CA PHE A 89 20.98 -13.69 -3.91
C PHE A 89 20.13 -14.95 -4.00
N HIS A 90 20.79 -16.07 -4.31
CA HIS A 90 20.18 -17.37 -4.50
C HIS A 90 20.13 -18.18 -3.21
N ASN A 91 19.02 -18.88 -2.95
CA ASN A 91 18.96 -19.88 -1.89
C ASN A 91 20.07 -20.92 -2.05
N GLN A 92 20.67 -21.29 -0.94
CA GLN A 92 21.72 -22.30 -0.85
C GLN A 92 21.20 -23.49 -0.04
N ARG A 93 21.25 -24.69 -0.64
CA ARG A 93 20.81 -25.91 0.05
C ARG A 93 21.69 -26.14 1.29
N GLY A 94 21.07 -26.24 2.47
CA GLY A 94 21.78 -26.37 3.74
C GLY A 94 22.56 -25.11 4.15
N GLY A 95 22.33 -23.99 3.47
CA GLY A 95 22.95 -22.70 3.75
C GLY A 95 21.88 -21.65 4.01
N LYS A 96 21.98 -20.51 3.33
CA LYS A 96 21.04 -19.40 3.49
C LYS A 96 19.85 -19.50 2.54
N VAL A 97 18.68 -19.11 3.04
CA VAL A 97 17.41 -19.08 2.29
C VAL A 97 16.62 -17.82 2.58
N TRP A 98 15.66 -17.52 1.73
CA TRP A 98 14.71 -16.42 1.91
C TRP A 98 13.50 -16.85 2.75
N TYR A 99 13.30 -16.16 3.88
CA TYR A 99 12.06 -16.22 4.67
C TYR A 99 11.33 -14.89 4.62
N TYR A 100 10.03 -14.92 4.93
CA TYR A 100 9.27 -13.69 5.05
C TYR A 100 8.31 -13.67 6.24
N THR A 101 8.03 -12.47 6.70
CA THR A 101 7.06 -12.17 7.75
C THR A 101 6.03 -11.15 7.25
N VAL A 102 4.87 -11.13 7.89
CA VAL A 102 3.86 -10.08 7.70
C VAL A 102 3.57 -9.49 9.08
N ASN A 103 3.75 -8.18 9.22
CA ASN A 103 3.60 -7.44 10.47
C ASN A 103 4.42 -8.04 11.62
N GLY A 104 5.64 -8.51 11.32
CA GLY A 104 6.54 -9.13 12.29
C GLY A 104 6.31 -10.62 12.54
N GLU A 105 5.17 -11.16 12.13
CA GLU A 105 4.82 -12.56 12.36
C GLU A 105 5.31 -13.47 11.21
N PRO A 106 5.98 -14.60 11.50
CA PRO A 106 6.35 -15.59 10.50
C PRO A 106 5.14 -16.06 9.69
N ALA A 107 5.28 -16.03 8.36
CA ALA A 107 4.18 -16.41 7.50
C ALA A 107 3.86 -17.91 7.59
N LYS A 108 2.57 -18.23 7.68
CA LYS A 108 2.04 -19.61 7.73
C LYS A 108 1.51 -20.12 6.37
N LYS A 109 1.60 -19.27 5.35
CA LYS A 109 1.11 -19.53 3.98
C LYS A 109 2.27 -19.28 3.02
N LEU A 110 2.16 -19.80 1.81
CA LEU A 110 3.08 -19.41 0.72
C LEU A 110 2.80 -17.98 0.28
N ALA A 111 3.86 -17.26 -0.11
CA ALA A 111 3.76 -15.85 -0.49
C ALA A 111 2.78 -15.60 -1.65
N ILE A 112 2.67 -16.55 -2.59
CA ILE A 112 1.73 -16.49 -3.72
C ILE A 112 0.26 -16.65 -3.30
N HIS A 113 -0.01 -17.24 -2.13
CA HIS A 113 -1.36 -17.45 -1.59
C HIS A 113 -1.68 -16.55 -0.38
N ASN A 114 -0.70 -15.79 0.11
CA ASN A 114 -0.87 -14.92 1.26
C ASN A 114 -1.31 -13.52 0.82
N ARG A 115 -2.62 -13.29 0.78
CA ARG A 115 -3.20 -11.95 0.55
C ARG A 115 -2.84 -11.04 1.72
N ILE A 116 -2.40 -9.83 1.42
CA ILE A 116 -2.01 -8.80 2.40
C ILE A 116 -2.99 -7.63 2.36
N ASN A 117 -3.09 -6.91 3.46
CA ASN A 117 -4.01 -5.79 3.65
C ASN A 117 -3.30 -4.46 3.47
N ALA A 118 -4.08 -3.42 3.17
CA ALA A 118 -3.58 -2.05 3.21
C ALA A 118 -3.02 -1.73 4.60
N GLY A 119 -1.80 -1.19 4.64
CA GLY A 119 -1.08 -0.85 5.86
C GLY A 119 -0.10 -1.93 6.34
N ASP A 120 -0.15 -3.14 5.77
CA ASP A 120 0.75 -4.22 6.18
C ASP A 120 2.22 -3.91 5.89
N GLU A 121 3.10 -4.45 6.74
CA GLU A 121 4.53 -4.54 6.54
C GLU A 121 4.90 -5.98 6.15
N VAL A 122 5.49 -6.16 4.98
CA VAL A 122 6.05 -7.44 4.53
C VAL A 122 7.57 -7.34 4.58
N ARG A 123 8.22 -8.27 5.28
CA ARG A 123 9.68 -8.30 5.39
C ARG A 123 10.22 -9.62 4.87
N TRP A 124 11.13 -9.55 3.91
CA TRP A 124 11.93 -10.67 3.43
C TRP A 124 13.31 -10.61 4.06
N ARG A 125 13.82 -11.74 4.52
CA ARG A 125 15.16 -11.86 5.10
C ARG A 125 15.90 -13.05 4.51
N TYR A 126 17.14 -12.81 4.12
CA TYR A 126 18.09 -13.85 3.74
C TYR A 126 18.89 -14.29 4.96
N CYS A 127 18.63 -15.48 5.47
CA CYS A 127 19.30 -16.00 6.67
C CYS A 127 19.49 -17.51 6.60
N ASP A 128 20.19 -18.07 7.58
CA ASP A 128 20.47 -19.50 7.64
C ASP A 128 19.16 -20.30 7.66
N ASP A 129 19.16 -21.43 6.97
CA ASP A 129 18.01 -22.32 6.87
C ASP A 129 17.79 -23.10 8.17
N VAL A 130 16.77 -22.66 8.91
CA VAL A 130 16.36 -23.24 10.19
C VAL A 130 15.22 -24.24 10.04
N CYS A 131 14.70 -24.44 8.82
CA CYS A 131 13.55 -25.32 8.57
C CYS A 131 13.91 -26.59 7.81
N SER A 132 14.96 -26.58 6.98
CA SER A 132 15.42 -27.76 6.23
C SER A 132 16.54 -28.53 6.91
N THR A 133 16.98 -28.10 8.09
CA THR A 133 18.00 -28.78 8.91
C THR A 133 17.43 -30.09 9.49
N LYS A 134 17.40 -31.14 8.66
CA LYS A 134 17.30 -32.55 9.05
C LYS A 134 18.20 -33.40 8.16
#